data_AF-A0A5P1FIZ2-F1
#
_entry.id   AF-A0A5P1FIZ2-F1
#
_cell.length_a   1.000
_cell.length_b   1.000
_cell.length_c   1.000
_cell.angle_alpha   90.00
_cell.angle_beta   90.00
_cell.angle_gamma   90.00
#
_symmetry.space_group_name_H-M   'P 1'
#
loop_
_entity.id
_entity.type
_entity.pdbx_description
1 polymer ?
#
loop_
_entity_poly.entity_id
_entity_poly.type
_entity_poly.pdbx_seq_one_letter_code
_entity_poly.pdbx_strand_id
1 'polypeptide(L)'
;MFQIREFEYGPEAQEDRKQELEKLMQDQDTLRSSLLQWCYTSYGEVFSSWMHFCAVRVFVESILRYGLPPSFLSAVLSPPTKSEKKVRSILEQLCGNANSTYWKSEEDVGLAALGGESDAYPYVTFTINIT
;
A
#
# COMPACT_ATOMS: atom_id res chain seq x y z
N MET A 1 4.05 -20.20 -55.78
CA MET A 1 2.82 -20.97 -55.54
C MET A 1 1.79 -19.99 -55.02
N PHE A 2 0.70 -19.77 -55.75
CA PHE A 2 -0.36 -18.84 -55.35
C PHE A 2 -1.38 -19.62 -54.51
N GLN A 3 -1.75 -19.07 -53.36
CA GLN A 3 -2.76 -19.66 -52.48
C GLN A 3 -4.07 -18.90 -52.73
N ILE A 4 -4.96 -19.49 -53.51
CA ILE A 4 -6.27 -18.92 -53.84
C ILE A 4 -7.20 -19.23 -52.66
N ARG A 5 -7.81 -18.19 -52.07
CA ARG A 5 -8.83 -18.33 -51.03
C ARG A 5 -10.18 -18.41 -51.73
N GLU A 6 -10.85 -19.56 -51.66
CA GLU A 6 -12.23 -19.66 -52.10
C GLU A 6 -13.07 -18.71 -51.23
N PHE A 7 -13.76 -17.77 -51.88
CA PHE A 7 -14.61 -16.77 -51.24
C PHE A 7 -16.00 -16.86 -51.86
N GLU A 8 -16.94 -17.45 -51.14
CA GLU A 8 -18.36 -17.35 -51.45
C GLU A 8 -18.91 -16.05 -50.86
N TYR A 9 -19.44 -15.19 -51.72
CA TYR A 9 -20.07 -13.94 -51.32
C TYR A 9 -21.47 -14.20 -50.77
N GLY A 10 -21.58 -14.25 -49.45
CA GLY A 10 -22.86 -14.28 -48.72
C GLY A 10 -23.08 -12.95 -47.98
N PRO A 11 -23.92 -12.03 -48.47
CA PRO A 11 -24.15 -10.73 -47.83
C PRO A 11 -24.72 -10.86 -46.41
N GLU A 12 -25.54 -11.88 -46.16
CA GLU A 12 -26.07 -12.23 -44.84
C GLU A 12 -24.94 -12.66 -43.88
N ALA A 13 -24.06 -13.57 -44.31
CA ALA A 13 -22.91 -14.02 -43.50
C ALA A 13 -21.83 -12.95 -43.27
N GLN A 14 -21.85 -11.84 -44.02
CA GLN A 14 -20.98 -10.68 -43.78
C GLN A 14 -21.61 -9.74 -42.75
N GLU A 15 -22.93 -9.52 -42.84
CA GLU A 15 -23.70 -8.72 -41.89
C GLU A 15 -23.72 -9.38 -40.50
N ASP A 16 -23.98 -10.69 -40.42
CA ASP A 16 -23.95 -11.45 -39.16
C ASP A 16 -22.61 -11.33 -38.46
N ARG A 17 -21.51 -11.43 -39.23
CA ARG A 17 -20.14 -11.34 -38.71
C ARG A 17 -19.82 -9.93 -38.19
N LYS A 18 -20.37 -8.90 -38.85
CA LYS A 18 -20.24 -7.51 -38.42
C LYS A 18 -21.01 -7.26 -37.13
N GLN A 19 -22.24 -7.77 -37.03
CA GLN A 19 -23.05 -7.69 -35.82
C GLN A 19 -22.42 -8.45 -34.65
N GLU A 20 -21.87 -9.63 -34.90
CA GLU A 20 -21.12 -10.40 -33.89
C GLU A 20 -19.91 -9.62 -33.39
N LEU A 21 -19.15 -8.98 -34.29
CA LEU A 21 -18.00 -8.16 -33.91
C LEU A 21 -18.42 -6.94 -33.08
N GLU A 22 -19.46 -6.22 -33.50
CA GLU A 22 -19.98 -5.06 -32.75
C GLU A 22 -20.47 -5.48 -31.35
N LYS A 23 -21.16 -6.62 -31.25
CA LYS A 23 -21.59 -7.19 -29.98
C LYS A 23 -20.40 -7.54 -29.08
N LEU A 24 -19.39 -8.21 -29.62
CA LEU A 24 -18.19 -8.57 -28.86
C LEU A 24 -17.44 -7.33 -28.35
N MET A 25 -17.36 -6.26 -29.15
CA MET A 25 -16.76 -4.99 -28.73
C MET A 25 -17.56 -4.34 -27.59
N GLN A 26 -18.90 -4.32 -27.70
CA GLN A 26 -19.76 -3.77 -26.65
C GLN A 26 -19.69 -4.58 -25.35
N ASP A 27 -19.67 -5.91 -25.45
CA ASP A 27 -19.53 -6.82 -24.32
C ASP A 27 -18.16 -6.61 -23.64
N GLN A 28 -17.08 -6.49 -24.43
CA GLN A 28 -15.74 -6.20 -23.91
C GLN A 28 -15.72 -4.89 -23.11
N ASP A 29 -16.27 -3.81 -23.65
CA ASP A 29 -16.29 -2.50 -22.99
C ASP A 29 -17.11 -2.53 -21.69
N THR A 30 -18.25 -3.23 -21.71
CA THR A 30 -19.13 -3.39 -20.54
C THR A 30 -18.44 -4.19 -19.44
N LEU A 31 -17.82 -5.32 -19.78
CA LEU A 31 -17.08 -6.16 -18.84
C LEU A 31 -15.87 -5.42 -18.27
N ARG A 32 -15.11 -4.72 -19.11
CA ARG A 32 -13.96 -3.92 -18.68
C ARG A 32 -14.38 -2.85 -17.67
N SER A 33 -15.45 -2.12 -17.96
CA SER A 33 -15.96 -1.06 -17.09
C SER A 33 -16.42 -1.63 -15.74
N SER A 34 -17.16 -2.74 -15.77
CA SER A 34 -17.65 -3.42 -14.56
C SER A 34 -16.51 -3.95 -13.70
N LEU A 35 -15.50 -4.57 -14.33
CA LEU A 35 -14.31 -5.07 -13.65
C LEU A 35 -13.54 -3.93 -12.98
N LEU A 36 -13.31 -2.81 -13.69
CA LEU A 36 -12.60 -1.67 -13.14
C LEU A 36 -13.34 -1.10 -11.91
N GLN A 37 -14.66 -0.92 -12.00
CA GLN A 37 -15.46 -0.45 -10.88
C GLN A 37 -15.35 -1.38 -9.67
N TRP A 38 -15.39 -2.69 -9.90
CA TRP A 38 -15.24 -3.68 -8.85
C TRP A 38 -13.83 -3.62 -8.23
N CYS A 39 -12.78 -3.58 -9.05
CA CYS A 39 -11.40 -3.45 -8.59
C CYS A 39 -11.18 -2.19 -7.75
N TYR A 40 -11.70 -1.04 -8.15
CA TYR A 40 -11.57 0.20 -7.37
C TYR A 40 -12.27 0.09 -6.01
N THR A 41 -13.48 -0.48 -5.99
CA THR A 41 -14.23 -0.71 -4.74
C THR A 41 -13.47 -1.64 -3.81
N SER A 42 -13.07 -2.81 -4.32
CA SER A 42 -12.34 -3.81 -3.53
C SER A 42 -10.98 -3.32 -3.06
N TYR A 43 -10.26 -2.54 -3.88
CA TYR A 43 -8.99 -1.93 -3.45
C TYR A 43 -9.20 -0.98 -2.27
N GLY A 44 -10.24 -0.14 -2.30
CA GLY A 44 -10.56 0.77 -1.21
C GLY A 44 -10.84 0.03 0.11
N GLU A 45 -11.59 -1.08 0.04
CA GLU A 45 -11.89 -1.91 1.21
C GLU A 45 -10.65 -2.58 1.81
N VAL A 46 -9.80 -3.16 0.94
CA VAL A 46 -8.55 -3.81 1.36
C VAL A 46 -7.57 -2.79 1.94
N PHE A 47 -7.41 -1.63 1.27
CA PHE A 47 -6.55 -0.55 1.74
C PHE A 47 -7.02 0.00 3.09
N SER A 48 -8.33 0.23 3.24
CA SER A 48 -8.92 0.66 4.51
C SER A 48 -8.63 -0.35 5.62
N SER A 49 -8.87 -1.64 5.35
CA SER A 49 -8.62 -2.71 6.33
C SER A 49 -7.14 -2.77 6.73
N TRP A 50 -6.23 -2.62 5.77
CA TRP A 50 -4.79 -2.55 6.04
C TRP A 50 -4.41 -1.34 6.89
N MET A 51 -4.98 -0.17 6.64
CA MET A 51 -4.76 1.02 7.47
C MET A 51 -5.28 0.85 8.90
N HIS A 52 -6.36 0.09 9.11
CA HIS A 52 -6.82 -0.26 10.46
C HIS A 52 -5.79 -1.11 11.20
N PHE A 53 -5.18 -2.10 10.53
CA PHE A 53 -4.08 -2.88 11.13
C PHE A 53 -2.88 -2.00 11.48
N CYS A 54 -2.52 -1.06 10.60
CA CYS A 54 -1.48 -0.06 10.87
C CYS A 54 -1.81 0.77 12.13
N ALA A 55 -3.05 1.25 12.27
CA ALA A 55 -3.48 2.02 13.44
C ALA A 55 -3.43 1.20 14.74
N VAL A 56 -3.92 -0.05 14.71
CA VAL A 56 -3.84 -0.97 15.85
C VAL A 56 -2.39 -1.24 16.22
N ARG A 57 -1.51 -1.43 15.25
CA ARG A 57 -0.07 -1.62 15.49
C ARG A 57 0.56 -0.41 16.17
N VAL A 58 0.37 0.81 15.65
CA VAL A 58 0.89 2.03 16.32
C VAL A 58 0.37 2.10 17.75
N PHE A 59 -0.92 1.86 17.94
CA PHE A 59 -1.55 1.95 19.25
C PHE A 59 -0.94 0.95 20.24
N VAL A 60 -0.86 -0.33 19.89
CA VAL A 60 -0.29 -1.37 20.75
C VAL A 60 1.17 -1.08 21.08
N GLU A 61 1.99 -0.74 20.09
CA GLU A 61 3.40 -0.38 20.32
C GLU A 61 3.54 0.87 21.21
N SER A 62 2.65 1.86 21.06
CA SER A 62 2.63 3.07 21.90
C SER A 62 2.24 2.76 23.33
N ILE A 63 1.28 1.87 23.57
CA ILE A 63 0.92 1.41 24.93
C ILE A 63 2.08 0.64 25.55
N LEU A 64 2.74 -0.24 24.80
CA LEU A 64 3.89 -1.00 25.29
C LEU A 64 5.08 -0.10 25.61
N ARG A 65 5.28 0.97 24.85
CA ARG A 65 6.42 1.89 25.01
C ARG A 65 6.17 3.00 26.04
N TYR A 66 4.95 3.52 26.11
CA TYR A 66 4.61 4.70 26.92
C TYR A 66 3.70 4.40 28.12
N GLY A 67 3.09 3.20 28.17
CA GLY A 67 2.25 2.77 29.27
C GLY A 67 0.81 3.31 29.22
N LEU A 68 0.11 3.12 30.35
CA LEU A 68 -1.26 3.56 30.56
C LEU A 68 -1.32 4.68 31.62
N PRO A 69 -2.32 5.58 31.57
CA PRO A 69 -3.33 5.71 30.50
C PRO A 69 -2.72 6.22 29.18
N PRO A 70 -3.35 5.94 28.02
CA PRO A 70 -2.83 6.38 26.73
C PRO A 70 -2.74 7.90 26.66
N SER A 71 -1.51 8.42 26.59
CA SER A 71 -1.21 9.84 26.42
C SER A 71 -0.16 10.01 25.33
N PHE A 72 -0.60 9.88 24.07
CA PHE A 72 0.25 10.03 22.90
C PHE A 72 -0.55 10.54 21.71
N LEU A 73 0.15 11.17 20.77
CA LEU A 73 -0.38 11.60 19.47
C LEU A 73 0.27 10.77 18.38
N SER A 74 -0.54 10.09 17.57
CA SER A 74 -0.10 9.38 16.38
C SER A 74 -0.34 10.23 15.14
N ALA A 75 0.64 10.29 14.23
CA ALA A 75 0.54 11.05 12.99
C ALA A 75 1.10 10.26 11.80
N VAL A 76 0.53 10.46 10.62
CA VAL A 76 1.03 9.93 9.35
C VAL A 76 1.79 11.05 8.65
N LEU A 77 3.02 10.76 8.22
CA LEU A 77 3.89 11.71 7.53
C LEU A 77 4.22 11.18 6.14
N SER A 78 4.04 12.02 5.12
CA SER A 78 4.48 11.75 3.74
C SER A 78 5.57 12.76 3.36
N PRO A 79 6.81 12.56 3.84
CA PRO A 79 7.91 13.45 3.50
C PRO A 79 8.33 13.24 2.03
N PRO A 80 8.76 14.29 1.31
CA PRO A 80 9.46 14.12 0.05
C PRO A 80 10.67 13.20 0.21
N THR A 81 10.94 12.34 -0.77
CA THR A 81 12.01 11.31 -0.73
C THR A 81 13.38 11.86 -0.35
N LYS A 82 13.74 13.06 -0.80
CA LYS A 82 15.03 13.71 -0.48
C LYS A 82 15.13 14.23 0.96
N SER A 83 13.99 14.39 1.65
CA SER A 83 13.90 15.03 2.97
C SER A 83 13.67 14.05 4.11
N GLU A 84 13.45 12.77 3.83
CA GLU A 84 13.12 11.76 4.84
C GLU A 84 14.16 11.71 5.97
N LYS A 85 15.46 11.67 5.63
CA LYS A 85 16.56 11.70 6.62
C LYS A 85 16.52 12.93 7.51
N LYS A 86 16.18 14.10 6.94
CA LYS A 86 16.06 15.36 7.68
C LYS A 86 14.87 15.31 8.64
N VAL A 87 13.73 14.78 8.20
CA VAL A 87 12.53 14.63 9.05
C VAL A 87 12.81 13.69 10.22
N ARG A 88 13.45 12.53 9.96
CA ARG A 88 13.85 11.58 11.01
C ARG A 88 14.77 12.24 12.05
N SER A 89 15.80 12.95 11.61
CA SER A 89 16.71 13.68 12.50
C SER A 89 15.99 14.72 13.38
N ILE A 90 15.04 15.47 12.82
CA ILE A 90 14.25 16.45 13.60
C ILE A 90 13.38 15.74 14.64
N LEU A 91 12.71 14.65 14.27
CA LEU A 91 11.86 13.88 15.19
C LEU A 91 12.67 13.22 16.31
N GLU A 92 13.85 12.70 16.00
CA GLU A 92 14.77 12.17 17.01
C GLU A 92 15.16 13.23 18.05
N GLN A 93 15.46 14.45 17.61
CA GLN A 93 15.79 15.55 18.51
C GLN A 93 14.61 15.97 19.39
N LEU A 94 13.39 16.05 18.81
CA LEU A 94 12.19 16.46 19.54
C LEU A 94 11.73 15.39 20.54
N CYS A 95 11.77 14.11 20.15
CA CYS A 95 11.29 13.00 20.97
C CYS A 95 12.38 12.44 21.91
N GLY A 96 13.65 12.72 21.65
CA GLY A 96 14.78 12.25 22.46
C GLY A 96 14.82 12.81 23.88
N ASN A 97 14.21 13.97 24.13
CA ASN A 97 14.23 14.61 25.45
C ASN A 97 13.16 14.08 26.41
N ALA A 98 12.10 13.44 25.92
CA ALA A 98 10.92 13.15 26.74
C ALA A 98 11.05 11.84 27.55
N ASN A 99 11.78 10.82 27.07
CA ASN A 99 11.94 9.51 27.73
C ASN A 99 13.15 8.68 27.22
N SER A 100 14.13 9.27 26.52
CA SER A 100 15.13 8.45 25.78
C SER A 100 16.11 7.67 26.66
N THR A 101 16.17 7.92 27.96
CA THR A 101 17.07 7.22 28.88
C THR A 101 16.71 5.75 29.08
N TYR A 102 15.45 5.33 28.85
CA TYR A 102 15.01 3.96 29.12
C TYR A 102 15.31 2.98 27.98
N TRP A 103 15.49 3.48 26.75
CA TRP A 103 15.66 2.66 25.54
C TRP A 103 16.99 2.91 24.83
N LYS A 104 17.84 3.82 25.35
CA LYS A 104 19.26 3.96 24.97
C LYS A 104 20.18 3.11 25.86
N SER A 105 19.66 2.04 26.47
CA SER A 105 20.50 1.13 27.25
C SER A 105 21.43 0.35 26.33
N GLU A 106 22.70 0.26 26.71
CA GLU A 106 23.80 -0.45 26.04
C GLU A 106 23.57 -1.98 25.86
N GLU A 107 22.36 -2.49 26.13
CA GLU A 107 21.96 -3.89 26.00
C GLU A 107 21.66 -4.31 24.54
N ASP A 108 21.61 -3.36 23.60
CA ASP A 108 21.29 -3.62 22.19
C ASP A 108 22.41 -4.35 21.41
N VAL A 109 23.57 -4.58 22.04
CA VAL A 109 24.61 -5.46 21.48
C VAL A 109 24.16 -6.94 21.52
N GLY A 110 23.26 -7.31 22.45
CA GLY A 110 22.80 -8.68 22.62
C GLY A 110 21.56 -9.07 21.80
N LEU A 111 20.66 -8.12 21.52
CA LEU A 111 19.37 -8.40 20.85
C LEU A 111 19.42 -8.19 19.33
N ALA A 112 20.37 -7.38 18.83
CA ALA A 112 20.67 -7.27 17.40
C ALA A 112 21.10 -8.62 16.76
N ALA A 113 21.51 -9.59 17.57
CA ALA A 113 21.87 -10.94 17.13
C ALA A 113 20.65 -11.83 16.75
N LEU A 114 19.41 -11.41 17.04
CA LEU A 114 18.20 -12.22 16.82
C LEU A 114 17.28 -11.73 15.70
N GLY A 115 17.81 -10.92 14.77
CA GLY A 115 17.19 -10.71 13.46
C GLY A 115 16.30 -9.48 13.38
N GLY A 116 16.86 -8.44 12.78
CA GLY A 116 16.17 -7.23 12.34
C GLY A 116 17.03 -6.02 12.61
N GLU A 117 17.55 -5.39 11.56
CA GLU A 117 18.07 -4.01 11.64
C GLU A 117 16.90 -3.11 12.04
N SER A 118 16.62 -3.05 13.35
CA SER A 118 15.59 -2.19 13.89
C SER A 118 16.24 -0.81 14.03
N ASP A 119 15.96 0.09 13.10
CA ASP A 119 16.26 1.50 13.30
C ASP A 119 15.55 1.94 14.60
N ALA A 120 16.30 1.95 15.70
CA ALA A 120 15.77 2.23 17.03
C ALA A 120 15.57 3.74 17.20
N TYR A 121 14.41 4.24 16.75
CA TYR A 121 14.01 5.63 16.98
C TYR A 121 13.51 5.83 18.43
N PRO A 122 13.67 7.03 19.03
CA PRO A 122 13.17 7.31 20.36
C PRO A 122 11.62 7.32 20.44
N TYR A 123 10.93 7.32 19.30
CA TYR A 123 9.49 7.28 19.15
C TYR A 123 9.01 6.02 18.41
N VAL A 124 7.73 5.65 18.59
CA VAL A 124 7.09 4.57 17.82
C VAL A 124 6.98 4.98 16.35
N THR A 125 7.47 4.13 15.44
CA THR A 125 7.42 4.41 14.01
C THR A 125 7.42 3.13 13.19
N PHE A 126 6.71 3.15 12.06
CA PHE A 126 6.90 2.20 10.97
C PHE A 126 6.65 2.88 9.63
N THR A 127 7.25 2.33 8.58
CA THR A 127 7.12 2.83 7.22
C THR A 127 5.95 2.15 6.51
N ILE A 128 5.06 2.95 5.93
CA ILE A 128 3.97 2.49 5.05
C ILE A 128 4.45 2.65 3.61
N ASN A 129 4.68 1.54 2.92
CA ASN A 129 5.05 1.55 1.51
C ASN A 129 3.77 1.52 0.66
N ILE A 130 3.48 2.65 0.01
CA ILE A 130 2.40 2.77 -0.98
C ILE A 130 3.11 2.87 -2.33
N THR A 131 3.14 1.77 -3.07
CA THR A 131 3.78 1.68 -4.39
C THR A 131 2.82 2.07 -5.49
#